data_AF-A0A258BB84-F1
#
_entry.id   AF-A0A258BB84-F1
#
_cell.length_a   1.000
_cell.length_b   1.000
_cell.length_c   1.000
_cell.angle_alpha   90.00
_cell.angle_beta   90.00
_cell.angle_gamma   90.00
#
_symmetry.space_group_name_H-M   'P 1'
#
loop_
_entity.id
_entity.type
_entity.pdbx_description
1 polymer ?
#
loop_
_entity_poly.entity_id
_entity_poly.type
_entity_poly.pdbx_seq_one_letter_code
_entity_poly.pdbx_strand_id
1 'polypeptide(L)'
;PFVLGHLLRPVIGRFIDRHKKLVGQVDRTSILLLVYTAFSASVVEGLWSKVSVFDLLIVFGLSCVVLAVILTGTWWLSGRAGLSYEDRVVVLFCGSKKSMASGIPIAGSIFPPAVLGPVILPVMVFHQIQLIVCALIAPRMAKRLDAEA
;
A
#
# COMPACT_ATOMS: atom_id res chain seq x y z
N PRO A 1 5.19 -8.11 -18.26
CA PRO A 1 4.64 -6.75 -18.57
C PRO A 1 5.70 -5.63 -18.47
N PHE A 2 6.44 -5.53 -17.35
CA PHE A 2 7.41 -4.45 -17.15
C PHE A 2 8.55 -4.42 -18.17
N VAL A 3 9.16 -5.57 -18.49
CA VAL A 3 10.22 -5.66 -19.52
C VAL A 3 9.72 -5.18 -20.88
N LEU A 4 8.56 -5.69 -21.31
CA LEU A 4 7.93 -5.27 -22.57
C LEU A 4 7.61 -3.77 -22.59
N GLY A 5 7.04 -3.24 -21.50
CA GLY A 5 6.76 -1.81 -21.37
C GLY A 5 8.03 -0.95 -21.39
N HIS A 6 9.13 -1.43 -20.81
CA HIS A 6 10.41 -0.74 -20.82
C HIS A 6 11.01 -0.70 -22.23
N LEU A 7 10.96 -1.81 -22.96
CA LEU A 7 11.41 -1.91 -24.36
C LEU A 7 10.54 -1.07 -25.32
N LEU A 8 9.25 -0.92 -25.03
CA LEU A 8 8.32 -0.11 -25.84
C LEU A 8 8.45 1.40 -25.57
N ARG A 9 8.98 1.81 -24.41
CA ARG A 9 9.08 3.23 -23.98
C ARG A 9 9.70 4.17 -25.03
N PRO A 10 10.77 3.81 -25.77
CA PRO A 10 11.33 4.68 -26.80
C PRO A 10 10.37 4.96 -27.96
N VAL A 11 9.46 4.02 -28.26
CA VAL A 11 8.52 4.10 -29.39
C VAL A 11 7.24 4.84 -29.00
N ILE A 12 6.64 4.48 -27.87
CA ILE A 12 5.31 4.98 -27.45
C ILE A 12 5.37 6.05 -26.35
N GLY A 13 6.56 6.36 -25.82
CA GLY A 13 6.73 7.25 -24.66
C GLY A 13 6.11 8.64 -24.86
N ARG A 14 6.40 9.29 -26.00
CA ARG A 14 5.84 10.63 -26.32
C ARG A 14 4.31 10.62 -26.41
N PHE A 15 3.71 9.53 -26.89
CA PHE A 15 2.26 9.38 -26.96
C PHE A 15 1.65 9.24 -25.56
N ILE A 16 2.28 8.43 -24.70
CA ILE A 16 1.84 8.27 -23.30
C ILE A 16 2.00 9.58 -22.52
N ASP A 17 3.12 10.29 -22.69
CA ASP A 17 3.35 11.57 -22.01
C ASP A 17 2.30 12.62 -22.40
N ARG A 18 1.88 12.66 -23.68
CA ARG A 18 0.78 13.52 -24.15
C ARG A 18 -0.57 13.18 -23.52
N HIS A 19 -0.81 11.92 -23.14
CA HIS A 19 -2.06 11.45 -22.54
C HIS A 19 -1.93 11.07 -21.06
N LYS A 20 -0.90 11.58 -20.37
CA LYS A 20 -0.54 11.19 -18.99
C LYS A 20 -1.72 11.27 -18.01
N LYS A 21 -2.59 12.27 -18.16
CA LYS A 21 -3.80 12.41 -17.33
C LYS A 21 -4.78 11.25 -17.53
N LEU A 22 -5.06 10.90 -18.79
CA LEU A 22 -5.98 9.81 -19.12
C LEU A 22 -5.39 8.47 -18.68
N VAL A 23 -4.11 8.23 -18.95
CA VAL A 23 -3.40 7.02 -18.50
C VAL A 23 -3.44 6.89 -16.97
N GLY A 24 -3.16 7.98 -16.25
CA GLY A 24 -3.24 7.99 -14.78
C GLY A 24 -4.67 7.80 -14.24
N GLN A 25 -5.69 8.28 -14.95
CA GLN A 25 -7.09 8.00 -14.59
C GLN A 25 -7.43 6.53 -14.78
N VAL A 26 -7.08 5.94 -15.93
CA VAL A 26 -7.31 4.52 -16.21
C VAL A 26 -6.62 3.63 -15.19
N ASP A 27 -5.38 3.94 -14.81
CA ASP A 27 -4.63 3.20 -13.77
C ASP A 27 -5.35 3.22 -12.42
N ARG A 28 -5.70 4.41 -11.92
CA ARG A 28 -6.41 4.57 -10.64
C ARG A 28 -7.80 3.92 -10.66
N THR A 29 -8.54 4.08 -11.76
CA THR A 29 -9.86 3.45 -11.93
C THR A 29 -9.74 1.93 -11.98
N SER A 30 -8.73 1.39 -12.65
CA SER A 30 -8.48 -0.06 -12.69
C SER A 30 -8.19 -0.61 -11.28
N ILE A 31 -7.36 0.09 -10.50
CA ILE A 31 -7.09 -0.26 -9.10
C ILE A 31 -8.37 -0.19 -8.26
N LEU A 32 -9.17 0.87 -8.41
CA LEU A 32 -10.45 1.05 -7.71
C LEU A 32 -11.44 -0.07 -8.02
N LEU A 33 -11.60 -0.43 -9.29
CA LEU A 33 -12.46 -1.53 -9.72
C LEU A 33 -11.98 -2.87 -9.16
N LEU A 34 -10.66 -3.09 -9.12
CA LEU A 34 -10.09 -4.31 -8.57
C LEU A 34 -10.33 -4.42 -7.06
N VAL A 35 -10.13 -3.33 -6.32
CA VAL A 35 -10.44 -3.28 -4.88
C VAL A 35 -11.94 -3.49 -4.64
N TYR A 36 -12.78 -2.82 -5.43
CA TYR A 36 -14.23 -2.94 -5.33
C TYR A 36 -14.72 -4.37 -5.59
N THR A 37 -14.24 -5.01 -6.66
CA THR A 37 -14.66 -6.37 -7.02
C THR A 37 -14.25 -7.39 -5.96
N ALA A 38 -13.00 -7.33 -5.47
CA ALA A 38 -12.54 -8.22 -4.41
C ALA A 38 -13.32 -8.02 -3.09
N PHE A 39 -13.56 -6.76 -2.70
CA PHE A 39 -14.32 -6.46 -1.48
C PHE A 39 -15.79 -6.82 -1.62
N SER A 40 -16.42 -6.48 -2.75
CA SER A 40 -17.82 -6.79 -3.03
C SER A 40 -18.07 -8.30 -3.03
N ALA A 41 -17.18 -9.10 -3.62
CA ALA A 41 -17.24 -10.56 -3.54
C ALA A 41 -17.24 -11.03 -2.09
N SER A 42 -16.37 -10.48 -1.26
CA SER A 42 -16.27 -10.79 0.17
C SER A 42 -17.54 -10.44 0.94
N VAL A 43 -18.16 -9.30 0.64
CA VAL A 43 -19.43 -8.87 1.25
C VAL A 43 -20.58 -9.80 0.84
N VAL A 44 -20.65 -10.18 -0.45
CA VAL A 44 -21.66 -11.12 -0.97
C VAL A 44 -21.51 -12.51 -0.34
N GLU A 45 -20.28 -12.96 -0.07
CA GLU A 45 -19.97 -14.21 0.64
C GLU A 45 -20.25 -14.17 2.16
N GLY A 46 -20.82 -13.06 2.66
CA GLY A 46 -21.24 -12.91 4.05
C GLY A 46 -20.09 -12.63 5.01
N LEU A 47 -19.05 -11.89 4.61
CA LEU A 47 -17.93 -11.56 5.51
C LEU A 47 -18.41 -10.95 6.84
N TRP A 48 -19.42 -10.06 6.81
CA TRP A 48 -19.94 -9.39 8.00
C TRP A 48 -20.71 -10.30 8.96
N SER A 49 -21.21 -11.46 8.50
CA SER A 49 -21.80 -12.46 9.39
C SER A 49 -20.77 -13.42 9.99
N LYS A 50 -19.56 -13.45 9.42
CA LYS A 50 -18.44 -14.32 9.85
C LYS A 50 -17.42 -13.59 10.73
N VAL A 51 -17.39 -12.26 10.70
CA VAL A 51 -16.42 -11.43 11.43
C VAL A 51 -17.14 -10.65 12.52
N SER A 52 -16.76 -10.87 13.77
CA SER A 52 -17.30 -10.10 14.89
C SER A 52 -16.60 -8.74 15.03
N VAL A 53 -17.24 -7.82 15.77
CA VAL A 53 -16.61 -6.53 16.13
C VAL A 53 -15.31 -6.75 16.91
N PHE A 54 -15.25 -7.81 17.72
CA PHE A 54 -14.05 -8.16 18.47
C PHE A 54 -12.90 -8.59 17.54
N ASP A 55 -13.19 -9.38 16.50
CA ASP A 55 -12.19 -9.76 15.50
C ASP A 55 -11.64 -8.52 14.76
N LEU A 56 -12.50 -7.55 14.44
CA LEU A 56 -12.07 -6.28 13.85
C LEU A 56 -11.12 -5.50 14.77
N LEU A 57 -11.39 -5.48 16.08
CA LEU A 57 -10.51 -4.83 17.06
C LEU A 57 -9.16 -5.55 17.15
N ILE A 58 -9.15 -6.89 17.12
CA ILE A 58 -7.91 -7.67 17.08
C ILE A 58 -7.12 -7.36 15.81
N VAL A 59 -7.76 -7.40 14.64
CA VAL A 59 -7.14 -7.10 13.34
C VAL A 59 -6.57 -5.69 13.33
N PHE A 60 -7.31 -4.71 13.85
CA PHE A 60 -6.86 -3.34 13.99
C PHE A 60 -5.62 -3.25 14.90
N GLY A 61 -5.67 -3.85 16.09
CA GLY A 61 -4.57 -3.87 17.04
C GLY A 61 -3.31 -4.51 16.47
N LEU A 62 -3.44 -5.69 15.86
CA LEU A 62 -2.32 -6.38 15.19
C LEU A 62 -1.76 -5.55 14.03
N SER A 63 -2.62 -4.91 13.23
CA SER A 63 -2.19 -4.04 12.13
C SER A 63 -1.37 -2.85 12.65
N CYS A 64 -1.80 -2.22 13.75
CA CYS A 64 -1.05 -1.16 14.42
C CYS A 64 0.32 -1.66 14.92
N VAL A 65 0.38 -2.83 15.54
CA VAL A 65 1.64 -3.44 16.02
C VAL A 65 2.59 -3.71 14.85
N VAL A 66 2.11 -4.36 13.80
CA VAL A 66 2.92 -4.65 12.60
C VAL A 66 3.44 -3.36 11.97
N LEU A 67 2.58 -2.33 11.86
CA LEU A 67 2.99 -1.04 11.31
C LEU A 67 4.06 -0.37 12.17
N ALA A 68 3.88 -0.38 13.49
CA ALA A 68 4.87 0.16 14.43
C ALA A 68 6.21 -0.55 14.31
N VAL A 69 6.21 -1.89 14.22
CA VAL A 69 7.43 -2.69 14.02
C VAL A 69 8.11 -2.33 12.71
N ILE A 70 7.36 -2.21 11.60
CA ILE A 70 7.94 -1.86 10.29
C ILE A 70 8.54 -0.44 10.32
N LEU A 71 7.81 0.54 10.85
CA LEU A 71 8.28 1.93 10.89
C LEU A 71 9.51 2.08 11.80
N THR A 72 9.49 1.50 13.00
CA THR A 72 10.61 1.56 13.93
C THR A 72 11.81 0.75 13.43
N GLY A 73 11.58 -0.44 12.87
CA GLY A 73 12.62 -1.31 12.32
C GLY A 73 13.34 -0.67 11.12
N THR A 74 12.60 -0.12 10.15
CA THR A 74 13.19 0.57 9.00
C THR A 74 13.94 1.84 9.42
N TRP A 75 13.42 2.59 10.39
CA TRP A 75 14.09 3.77 10.94
C TRP A 75 15.39 3.45 11.68
N TRP A 76 15.39 2.37 12.47
CA TRP A 76 16.54 1.91 13.22
C TRP A 76 17.61 1.33 12.30
N LEU A 77 17.22 0.49 11.35
CA LEU A 77 18.14 -0.14 10.41
C LEU A 77 18.83 0.89 9.51
N SER A 78 18.07 1.86 9.00
CA SER A 78 18.63 2.96 8.20
C SER A 78 19.61 3.83 9.00
N GLY A 79 19.33 4.05 10.30
CA GLY A 79 20.27 4.71 11.21
C GLY A 79 21.56 3.92 11.44
N ARG A 80 21.47 2.59 11.61
CA ARG A 80 22.65 1.71 11.75
C ARG A 80 23.47 1.59 10.48
N ALA A 81 22.83 1.72 9.33
CA ALA A 81 23.49 1.77 8.03
C ALA A 81 24.23 3.09 7.78
N GLY A 82 24.12 4.08 8.69
CA GLY A 82 24.80 5.37 8.56
C GLY A 82 24.22 6.28 7.48
N LEU A 83 22.97 6.05 7.08
CA LEU A 83 22.29 6.86 6.04
C LEU A 83 22.02 8.28 6.54
N SER A 84 22.07 9.25 5.62
CA SER A 84 21.67 10.64 5.87
C SER A 84 20.21 10.70 6.33
N TYR A 85 19.81 11.79 7.01
CA TYR A 85 18.43 11.94 7.47
C TYR A 85 17.42 11.83 6.31
N GLU A 86 17.73 12.42 5.16
CA GLU A 86 16.96 12.34 3.92
C GLU A 86 16.75 10.89 3.48
N ASP A 87 17.83 10.11 3.39
CA ASP A 87 17.77 8.71 2.97
C ASP A 87 17.01 7.85 3.97
N ARG A 88 17.12 8.14 5.27
CA ARG A 88 16.32 7.45 6.30
C ARG A 88 14.83 7.70 6.14
N VAL A 89 14.43 8.93 5.80
CA VAL A 89 13.04 9.29 5.51
C VAL A 89 12.55 8.55 4.26
N VAL A 90 13.37 8.47 3.21
CA VAL A 90 13.06 7.68 2.00
C VAL A 90 12.87 6.21 2.34
N VAL A 91 13.80 5.59 3.07
CA VAL A 91 13.72 4.18 3.47
C VAL A 91 12.48 3.91 4.33
N LEU A 92 12.15 4.80 5.26
CA LEU A 92 10.94 4.67 6.08
C LEU A 92 9.68 4.62 5.20
N PHE A 93 9.53 5.57 4.26
CA PHE A 93 8.33 5.65 3.44
C PHE A 93 8.27 4.58 2.36
N CYS A 94 9.39 4.22 1.74
CA CYS A 94 9.45 3.15 0.76
C CYS A 94 9.30 1.77 1.41
N GLY A 95 9.86 1.58 2.61
CA GLY A 95 9.78 0.31 3.35
C GLY A 95 8.42 0.05 4.01
N SER A 96 7.67 1.11 4.38
CA SER A 96 6.37 0.98 5.05
C SER A 96 5.17 0.98 4.10
N LYS A 97 5.30 1.50 2.87
CA LYS A 97 4.22 1.50 1.89
C LYS A 97 4.11 0.16 1.17
N LYS A 98 3.13 -0.65 1.57
CA LYS A 98 2.79 -1.90 0.88
C LYS A 98 1.72 -1.65 -0.18
N SER A 99 1.97 -2.08 -1.42
CA SER A 99 1.02 -1.89 -2.53
C SER A 99 -0.14 -2.88 -2.44
N MET A 100 -1.26 -2.46 -1.84
CA MET A 100 -2.51 -3.22 -1.84
C MET A 100 -3.01 -3.53 -3.25
N ALA A 101 -2.80 -2.61 -4.20
CA ALA A 101 -3.12 -2.78 -5.61
C ALA A 101 -2.41 -4.00 -6.24
N SER A 102 -1.19 -4.30 -5.80
CA SER A 102 -0.49 -5.53 -6.19
C SER A 102 -0.86 -6.74 -5.32
N GLY A 103 -1.21 -6.52 -4.06
CA GLY A 103 -1.52 -7.59 -3.10
C GLY A 103 -2.83 -8.33 -3.38
N ILE A 104 -3.89 -7.61 -3.78
CA ILE A 104 -5.21 -8.21 -4.04
C ILE A 104 -5.18 -9.18 -5.23
N PRO A 105 -4.61 -8.86 -6.40
CA PRO A 105 -4.52 -9.81 -7.51
C PRO A 105 -3.71 -11.06 -7.13
N ILE A 106 -2.62 -10.89 -6.39
CA ILE A 106 -1.78 -12.00 -5.92
C ILE A 106 -2.60 -12.89 -4.97
N ALA A 107 -3.30 -12.31 -3.99
CA ALA A 107 -4.17 -13.06 -3.10
C ALA A 107 -5.26 -13.81 -3.87
N GLY A 108 -5.91 -13.18 -4.85
CA GLY A 108 -6.92 -13.82 -5.69
C GLY A 108 -6.39 -14.96 -6.57
N SER A 109 -5.08 -14.99 -6.84
CA SER A 109 -4.44 -16.10 -7.57
C SER A 109 -3.99 -17.26 -6.66
N ILE A 110 -3.73 -17.00 -5.38
CA ILE A 110 -3.19 -17.99 -4.43
C ILE A 110 -4.31 -18.62 -3.60
N PHE A 111 -5.36 -17.86 -3.28
CA PHE A 111 -6.41 -18.28 -2.37
C PHE A 111 -7.72 -18.57 -3.12
N PRO A 112 -8.45 -19.64 -2.72
CA PRO A 112 -9.80 -19.87 -3.19
C PRO A 112 -10.72 -18.65 -2.91
N PRO A 113 -11.71 -18.37 -3.77
CA PRO A 113 -12.61 -17.23 -3.58
C PRO A 113 -13.24 -17.16 -2.18
N ALA A 114 -13.68 -18.32 -1.66
CA ALA A 114 -14.34 -18.45 -0.37
C ALA A 114 -13.53 -18.00 0.86
N VAL A 115 -12.20 -17.90 0.74
CA VAL A 115 -11.31 -17.44 1.83
C VAL A 115 -10.64 -16.10 1.51
N LEU A 116 -10.88 -15.57 0.32
CA LEU A 116 -10.23 -14.36 -0.16
C LEU A 116 -10.63 -13.13 0.69
N GLY A 117 -11.91 -13.03 1.08
CA GLY A 117 -12.39 -11.91 1.89
C GLY A 117 -11.75 -11.79 3.27
N PRO A 118 -11.76 -12.85 4.10
CA PRO A 118 -11.06 -12.86 5.38
C PRO A 118 -9.54 -12.60 5.24
N VAL A 119 -8.91 -13.04 4.15
CA VAL A 119 -7.47 -12.80 3.90
C VAL A 119 -7.18 -11.35 3.53
N ILE A 120 -8.06 -10.71 2.76
CA ILE A 120 -7.88 -9.32 2.32
C ILE A 120 -8.18 -8.33 3.44
N LEU A 121 -9.11 -8.65 4.36
CA LEU A 121 -9.59 -7.72 5.38
C LEU A 121 -8.45 -7.10 6.24
N PRO A 122 -7.49 -7.87 6.80
CA PRO A 122 -6.35 -7.29 7.53
C PRO A 122 -5.48 -6.39 6.65
N VAL A 123 -5.29 -6.75 5.38
CA VAL A 123 -4.48 -5.96 4.43
C VAL A 123 -5.13 -4.59 4.19
N MET A 124 -6.46 -4.54 4.07
CA MET A 124 -7.20 -3.29 3.90
C MET A 124 -7.10 -2.40 5.14
N VAL A 125 -7.32 -2.97 6.32
CA VAL A 125 -7.22 -2.24 7.60
C VAL A 125 -5.81 -1.70 7.80
N PHE A 126 -4.79 -2.56 7.62
CA PHE A 126 -3.40 -2.17 7.69
C PHE A 126 -3.08 -1.02 6.72
N HIS A 127 -3.51 -1.13 5.46
CA HIS A 127 -3.24 -0.11 4.46
C HIS A 127 -3.86 1.25 4.84
N GLN A 128 -5.08 1.26 5.36
CA GLN A 128 -5.74 2.49 5.77
C GLN A 128 -5.03 3.15 6.95
N ILE A 129 -4.66 2.38 7.97
CA ILE A 129 -3.87 2.87 9.11
C ILE A 129 -2.52 3.42 8.62
N GLN A 130 -1.85 2.69 7.72
CA GLN A 130 -0.56 3.08 7.15
C GLN A 130 -0.63 4.40 6.40
N LEU A 131 -1.68 4.65 5.60
CA LEU A 131 -1.88 5.94 4.91
C LEU A 131 -2.06 7.09 5.91
N ILE A 132 -2.90 6.90 6.94
CA ILE A 132 -3.17 7.90 7.97
C ILE A 132 -1.87 8.22 8.75
N VAL A 133 -1.20 7.20 9.27
CA VAL A 133 0.03 7.35 10.07
C VAL A 133 1.13 8.02 9.24
N CYS A 134 1.34 7.59 7.99
CA CYS A 134 2.33 8.22 7.11
C CYS A 134 1.99 9.69 6.82
N ALA A 135 0.72 10.03 6.61
CA ALA A 135 0.29 11.40 6.37
C ALA A 135 0.49 12.31 7.61
N LEU A 136 0.37 11.75 8.81
CA LEU A 136 0.62 12.48 10.06
C LEU A 136 2.12 12.69 10.35
N ILE A 137 2.97 11.75 9.92
CA ILE A 137 4.43 11.81 10.16
C ILE A 137 5.12 12.69 9.10
N ALA A 138 4.68 12.66 7.84
CA ALA A 138 5.36 13.33 6.72
C ALA A 138 5.63 14.83 6.93
N PRO A 139 4.67 15.67 7.39
CA PRO A 139 4.90 17.10 7.57
C PRO A 139 5.94 17.39 8.66
N ARG A 140 6.05 16.54 9.69
CA ARG A 140 7.04 16.73 10.76
C ARG A 140 8.45 16.41 10.29
N MET A 141 8.61 15.39 9.46
CA MET A 141 9.90 15.04 8.86
C MET A 141 10.34 16.07 7.83
N ALA A 142 9.39 16.59 7.02
CA ALA A 142 9.67 17.66 6.06
C ALA A 142 10.21 18.94 6.75
N LYS A 143 9.56 19.39 7.83
CA LYS A 143 10.03 20.56 8.61
C LYS A 143 11.45 20.41 9.18
N ARG A 144 11.87 19.18 9.50
CA ARG A 144 13.25 18.91 9.95
C ARG A 144 14.24 18.93 8.80
N LEU A 145 13.85 18.37 7.65
CA LEU A 145 14.64 18.45 6.42
C LEU A 145 14.95 19.92 6.08
N ASP A 146 13.92 20.77 6.12
CA ASP A 146 14.04 22.20 5.79
C ASP A 146 14.89 22.99 6.81
N ALA A 147 15.06 22.47 8.03
CA ALA A 147 15.86 23.12 9.08
C ALA A 147 17.33 22.66 9.08
N GLU A 148 17.63 21.53 8.44
CA GLU A 148 18.98 20.98 8.29
C GLU A 148 19.64 21.36 6.94
N ALA A 149 18.86 21.88 5.99
CA ALA A 149 19.30 22.38 4.67
C ALA A 149 19.69 23.87 4.70
#